data_AF-A0AA88HM21-F1
#
_entry.id   AF-A0AA88HM21-F1
#
_cell.length_a   1.000
_cell.length_b   1.000
_cell.length_c   1.000
_cell.angle_alpha   90.00
_cell.angle_beta   90.00
_cell.angle_gamma   90.00
#
_symmetry.space_group_name_H-M   'P 1'
#
loop_
_entity.id
_entity.type
_entity.pdbx_description
1 polymer ?
#
loop_
_entity_poly.entity_id
_entity_poly.type
_entity_poly.pdbx_seq_one_letter_code
_entity_poly.pdbx_strand_id
1 'polypeptide(L)'
;MFQRIEKMRKQAFASVCVFGEDNDSSISGIWVWRGQDLAFKLSPDWQIDYESYDWKKLDPDAQETKDLVTQYFSWTGTDKQGRKFNQGKIFK
;
A
#
# COMPACT_ATOMS: atom_id res chain seq x y z
N MET A 1 0.68 6.90 10.51
CA MET A 1 1.03 6.95 9.08
C MET A 1 0.37 8.09 8.29
N PHE A 2 -0.89 8.03 7.83
CA PHE A 2 -1.40 8.97 6.80
C PHE A 2 -1.32 10.47 7.13
N GLN A 3 -1.52 10.86 8.40
CA GLN A 3 -1.39 12.27 8.81
C GLN A 3 0.06 12.77 8.74
N ARG A 4 1.07 11.91 8.96
CA ARG A 4 2.49 12.27 8.92
C ARG A 4 3.01 12.48 7.50
N ILE A 5 2.44 11.75 6.54
CA ILE A 5 2.78 11.82 5.12
C ILE A 5 1.82 12.71 4.33
N GLU A 6 1.02 13.55 4.98
CA GLU A 6 -0.01 14.36 4.31
C GLU A 6 0.57 15.25 3.19
N LYS A 7 1.80 15.76 3.35
CA LYS A 7 2.48 16.54 2.29
C LYS A 7 2.77 15.69 1.04
N MET A 8 2.93 14.37 1.18
CA MET A 8 3.20 13.42 0.10
C MET A 8 1.96 13.15 -0.77
N ARG A 9 0.74 13.39 -0.26
CA ARG A 9 -0.52 13.12 -0.97
C ARG A 9 -0.64 13.78 -2.34
N LYS A 10 0.02 14.93 -2.53
CA LYS A 10 0.00 15.66 -3.82
C LYS A 10 0.74 14.91 -4.94
N GLN A 11 1.63 13.98 -4.59
CA GLN A 11 2.52 13.28 -5.52
C GLN A 11 2.43 11.75 -5.35
N ALA A 12 1.55 11.26 -4.50
CA ALA A 12 1.38 9.85 -4.19
C ALA A 12 -0.08 9.47 -3.98
N PHE A 13 -0.40 8.24 -4.36
CA PHE A 13 -1.69 7.61 -4.19
C PHE A 13 -1.46 6.21 -3.62
N ALA A 14 -2.34 5.74 -2.73
CA ALA A 14 -2.28 4.37 -2.27
C ALA A 14 -3.67 3.81 -2.00
N SER A 15 -3.83 2.51 -2.24
CA SER A 15 -4.96 1.72 -1.75
C SER A 15 -4.41 0.73 -0.72
N VAL A 16 -4.72 0.96 0.55
CA VAL A 16 -4.29 0.11 1.66
C VAL A 16 -5.51 -0.62 2.20
N CYS A 17 -5.38 -1.93 2.34
CA CYS A 17 -6.44 -2.82 2.77
C CYS A 17 -6.01 -3.58 4.03
N VAL A 18 -6.95 -3.73 4.96
CA VAL A 18 -6.84 -4.59 6.12
C VAL A 18 -7.59 -5.88 5.77
N PHE A 19 -6.90 -7.00 5.89
CA PHE A 19 -7.43 -8.32 5.65
C PHE A 19 -7.45 -9.12 6.95
N GLY A 20 -8.47 -9.96 7.14
CA GLY A 20 -8.60 -10.83 8.31
C GLY A 20 -9.53 -10.25 9.39
N GLU A 21 -9.45 -10.85 10.58
CA GLU A 21 -10.34 -10.58 11.72
C GLU A 21 -9.53 -10.19 12.96
N ASP A 22 -10.20 -9.88 14.07
CA ASP A 22 -9.56 -9.52 15.34
C ASP A 22 -8.57 -10.62 15.78
N ASN A 23 -7.33 -10.21 16.09
CA ASN A 23 -6.16 -11.05 16.41
C ASN A 23 -5.46 -11.77 15.24
N ASP A 24 -6.01 -11.77 14.02
CA ASP A 24 -5.34 -12.29 12.82
C ASP A 24 -5.54 -11.35 11.62
N SER A 25 -4.99 -10.13 11.74
CA SER A 25 -5.07 -9.11 10.69
C SER A 25 -3.74 -8.93 9.94
N SER A 26 -3.84 -8.73 8.63
CA SER A 26 -2.75 -8.30 7.76
C SER A 26 -3.08 -6.93 7.18
N ILE A 27 -2.07 -6.08 7.07
CA ILE A 27 -2.18 -4.81 6.36
C ILE A 27 -1.31 -4.92 5.13
N SER A 28 -1.93 -4.81 3.95
CA SER A 28 -1.23 -4.80 2.69
C SER A 28 -1.86 -3.77 1.76
N GLY A 29 -1.07 -3.23 0.83
CA GLY A 29 -1.55 -2.16 -0.02
C GLY A 29 -0.61 -1.86 -1.16
N ILE A 30 -1.18 -1.24 -2.19
CA ILE A 30 -0.43 -0.77 -3.35
C ILE A 30 -0.28 0.73 -3.26
N TRP A 31 0.95 1.17 -3.44
CA TRP A 31 1.33 2.57 -3.45
C TRP A 31 1.88 2.95 -4.81
N VAL A 32 1.54 4.15 -5.25
CA VAL A 32 1.98 4.76 -6.50
C VAL A 32 2.44 6.16 -6.18
N TRP A 33 3.66 6.51 -6.55
CA TRP A 33 4.19 7.87 -6.40
C TRP A 33 5.07 8.24 -7.58
N ARG A 34 5.39 9.53 -7.71
CA ARG A 34 6.34 9.99 -8.73
C ARG A 34 7.78 9.71 -8.29
N GLY A 35 8.52 8.95 -9.10
CA GLY A 35 9.92 8.61 -8.86
C GLY A 35 10.19 7.12 -9.05
N GLN A 36 11.47 6.76 -9.12
CA GLN A 36 11.90 5.36 -9.24
C GLN A 36 12.32 4.74 -7.90
N ASP A 37 12.73 5.61 -6.97
CA ASP A 37 13.18 5.25 -5.64
C ASP A 37 12.05 5.31 -4.61
N LEU A 38 12.32 4.72 -3.46
CA LEU A 38 11.39 4.62 -2.35
C LEU A 38 11.18 6.01 -1.72
N ALA A 39 9.99 6.59 -1.93
CA ALA A 39 9.71 7.99 -1.60
C ALA A 39 9.91 8.31 -0.10
N PHE A 40 9.77 7.33 0.79
CA PHE A 40 9.99 7.51 2.23
C PHE A 40 11.44 7.84 2.58
N LYS A 41 12.43 7.50 1.72
CA LYS A 41 13.84 7.87 1.92
C LYS A 41 14.12 9.34 1.60
N LEU A 42 13.22 10.04 0.91
CA LEU A 42 13.42 11.44 0.49
C LEU A 42 13.30 12.45 1.63
N SER A 43 12.63 12.08 2.74
CA SER A 43 12.49 12.95 3.91
C SER A 43 12.60 12.15 5.21
N PRO A 44 13.39 12.59 6.20
CA PRO A 44 13.45 11.97 7.52
C PRO A 44 12.08 11.88 8.21
N ASP A 45 11.21 12.88 7.97
CA ASP A 45 9.87 12.95 8.57
C ASP A 45 8.96 11.78 8.13
N TRP A 46 9.25 11.15 6.98
CA TRP A 46 8.47 10.04 6.43
C TRP A 46 9.04 8.68 6.79
N GLN A 47 10.23 8.63 7.40
CA GLN A 47 10.94 7.39 7.73
C GLN A 47 10.47 6.73 9.03
N ILE A 48 9.59 7.38 9.80
CA ILE A 48 9.23 6.89 11.14
C ILE A 48 8.38 5.60 11.07
N ASP A 49 7.42 5.55 10.15
CA ASP A 49 6.47 4.43 10.07
C ASP A 49 6.79 3.47 8.92
N TYR A 50 7.70 3.81 8.00
CA TYR A 50 7.94 3.00 6.78
C TYR A 50 8.71 1.71 7.07
N GLU A 51 9.54 1.67 8.12
CA GLU A 51 10.39 0.53 8.46
C GLU A 51 9.59 -0.68 8.96
N SER A 52 8.36 -0.46 9.43
CA SER A 52 7.46 -1.54 9.85
C SER A 52 6.79 -2.27 8.68
N TYR A 53 7.02 -1.85 7.44
CA TYR A 53 6.42 -2.44 6.24
C TYR A 53 7.49 -2.91 5.26
N ASP A 54 7.24 -4.04 4.61
CA ASP A 54 8.04 -4.52 3.49
C ASP A 54 7.65 -3.81 2.20
N TRP A 55 8.64 -3.20 1.54
CA TRP A 55 8.44 -2.50 0.28
C TRP A 55 9.07 -3.27 -0.87
N LYS A 56 8.25 -3.71 -1.83
CA LYS A 56 8.71 -4.34 -3.07
C LYS A 56 8.33 -3.46 -4.25
N LYS A 57 9.31 -3.12 -5.08
CA LYS A 57 9.05 -2.49 -6.37
C LYS A 57 8.38 -3.50 -7.30
N LEU A 58 7.22 -3.14 -7.81
CA LEU A 58 6.47 -3.97 -8.76
C LEU A 58 6.74 -3.50 -10.19
N ASP A 59 6.72 -4.44 -11.13
CA ASP A 59 6.86 -4.15 -12.55
C ASP A 59 5.46 -3.89 -13.14
N PRO A 60 5.19 -2.70 -13.70
CA PRO A 60 3.89 -2.38 -14.30
C PRO A 60 3.55 -3.23 -15.54
N ASP A 61 4.55 -3.81 -16.22
CA ASP A 61 4.31 -4.62 -17.42
C ASP A 61 3.95 -6.06 -17.07
N ALA A 62 4.29 -6.52 -15.86
CA ALA A 62 3.96 -7.86 -15.39
C ALA A 62 2.45 -8.03 -15.18
N GLN A 63 1.90 -9.13 -15.71
CA GLN A 63 0.48 -9.45 -15.59
C GLN A 63 0.04 -9.59 -14.13
N GLU A 64 0.87 -10.23 -13.30
CA GLU A 64 0.63 -10.38 -11.85
C GLU A 64 0.43 -9.02 -11.15
N THR A 65 1.21 -8.01 -11.51
CA THR A 65 1.08 -6.66 -10.95
C THR A 65 -0.24 -6.01 -11.35
N LYS A 66 -0.68 -6.19 -12.60
CA LYS A 66 -1.96 -5.65 -13.09
C LYS A 66 -3.15 -6.29 -12.38
N ASP A 67 -3.07 -7.60 -12.14
CA ASP A 67 -4.10 -8.34 -11.41
C ASP A 67 -4.13 -7.90 -9.93
N LEU A 68 -2.97 -7.73 -9.30
CA LEU A 68 -2.85 -7.19 -7.95
C LEU A 68 -3.43 -5.76 -7.86
N VAL A 69 -3.03 -4.86 -8.77
CA VAL A 69 -3.57 -3.48 -8.82
C VAL A 69 -5.09 -3.50 -8.91
N THR A 70 -5.65 -4.33 -9.79
CA THR A 70 -7.09 -4.47 -9.96
C THR A 70 -7.74 -4.97 -8.67
N GLN A 71 -7.21 -6.01 -8.03
CA GLN A 71 -7.74 -6.56 -6.78
C GLN A 71 -7.74 -5.54 -5.63
N TYR A 72 -6.64 -4.81 -5.45
CA TYR A 72 -6.51 -3.81 -4.38
C TYR A 72 -7.28 -2.51 -4.67
N PHE A 73 -7.55 -2.19 -5.93
CA PHE A 73 -8.34 -1.01 -6.30
C PHE A 73 -9.83 -1.30 -6.30
N SER A 74 -10.22 -2.54 -6.58
CA SER A 74 -11.62 -3.01 -6.51
C SER A 74 -12.02 -3.52 -5.13
N TRP A 75 -11.07 -3.70 -4.20
CA TRP A 75 -11.29 -4.29 -2.86
C TRP A 75 -11.95 -5.68 -2.88
N THR A 76 -11.81 -6.39 -4.00
CA THR A 76 -12.37 -7.73 -4.20
C THR A 76 -11.34 -8.84 -3.97
N GLY A 77 -10.09 -8.48 -3.70
CA GLY A 77 -9.00 -9.43 -3.46
C GLY A 77 -9.01 -10.06 -2.07
N THR A 78 -8.31 -11.18 -1.96
CA THR A 78 -7.84 -11.76 -0.69
C THR A 78 -6.35 -11.49 -0.54
N ASP A 79 -5.87 -11.39 0.70
CA ASP A 79 -4.42 -11.26 0.93
C ASP A 79 -3.66 -12.49 0.41
N LYS A 80 -2.33 -12.40 0.33
CA LYS A 80 -1.43 -13.52 -0.02
C LYS A 80 -1.62 -14.76 0.85
N GLN A 81 -2.19 -14.60 2.04
CA GLN A 81 -2.51 -15.68 2.99
C GLN A 81 -3.97 -16.14 2.92
N GLY A 82 -4.76 -15.68 1.93
CA GLY A 82 -6.17 -16.05 1.76
C GLY A 82 -7.13 -15.34 2.73
N ARG A 83 -6.63 -14.37 3.51
CA ARG A 83 -7.46 -13.59 4.44
C ARG A 83 -8.45 -12.71 3.67
N LYS A 84 -9.71 -12.69 4.14
CA LYS A 84 -10.79 -11.89 3.52
C LYS A 84 -10.56 -10.40 3.75
N PHE A 85 -10.98 -9.59 2.77
CA PHE A 85 -11.02 -8.14 2.92
C PHE A 85 -11.95 -7.76 4.08
N ASN A 86 -11.45 -6.88 4.96
CA ASN A 86 -12.22 -6.34 6.08
C ASN A 86 -12.46 -4.84 5.87
N GLN A 87 -11.39 -4.05 5.72
CA GLN A 87 -11.49 -2.60 5.55
C GLN A 87 -10.48 -2.07 4.54
N GLY A 88 -10.90 -1.11 3.72
CA GLY A 88 -10.05 -0.42 2.74
C GLY A 88 -9.93 1.06 3.08
N LYS A 89 -8.75 1.64 2.83
CA LYS A 89 -8.51 3.08 2.97
C LYS A 89 -7.67 3.58 1.80
N ILE A 90 -8.17 4.63 1.16
CA ILE A 90 -7.46 5.32 0.08
C ILE A 90 -6.64 6.48 0.65
N PHE A 91 -5.43 6.63 0.16
CA PHE A 91 -4.57 7.78 0.38
C PHE A 91 -4.60 8.71 -0.85
N LYS A 92 -5.12 9.93 -0.69
CA LYS A 92 -5.28 10.97 -1.73
C LYS A 92 -5.32 12.38 -1.11
#